data_AF-A0A7R8Z0N9-F1
#
_entry.id   AF-A0A7R8Z0N9-F1
#
_cell.length_a   1.000
_cell.length_b   1.000
_cell.length_c   1.000
_cell.angle_alpha   90.00
_cell.angle_beta   90.00
_cell.angle_gamma   90.00
#
_symmetry.space_group_name_H-M   'P 1'
#
loop_
_entity.id
_entity.type
_entity.pdbx_description
1 polymer ?
#
loop_
_entity_poly.entity_id
_entity_poly.type
_entity_poly.pdbx_seq_one_letter_code
_entity_poly.pdbx_strand_id
1 'polypeptide(L)'
;MMNGKGFNLLHRLSYLVMSKISNCNHTCPFKGWFEVKDAIVETKWIPSVLPDGLYRFDTQGVNEEGYVGAMKFYVIVTNPDF
;
A
#
# COMPACT_ATOMS: atom_id res chain seq x y z
N MET A 1 5.32 4.94 16.10
CA MET A 1 4.46 3.82 16.57
C MET A 1 3.08 4.02 15.97
N MET A 2 2.56 3.04 15.19
CA MET A 2 1.21 3.12 14.62
C MET A 2 0.17 2.62 15.64
N ASN A 3 -0.87 3.43 15.84
CA ASN A 3 -1.89 3.29 16.87
C ASN A 3 -2.86 2.13 16.57
N GLY A 4 -2.78 1.07 17.38
CA GLY A 4 -3.85 0.23 17.97
C GLY A 4 -5.18 -0.12 17.29
N LYS A 5 -5.51 0.30 16.06
CA LYS A 5 -6.71 -0.14 15.36
C LYS A 5 -6.37 -1.35 14.51
N GLY A 6 -7.03 -2.48 14.76
CA GLY A 6 -6.80 -3.73 14.04
C GLY A 6 -6.93 -3.52 12.54
N PHE A 7 -5.80 -3.49 11.83
CA PHE A 7 -5.78 -3.34 10.38
C PHE A 7 -6.39 -4.58 9.73
N ASN A 8 -7.37 -4.36 8.85
CA ASN A 8 -7.93 -5.42 8.01
C ASN A 8 -6.87 -6.02 7.09
N LEU A 9 -7.15 -7.21 6.53
CA LEU A 9 -6.19 -7.94 5.69
C LEU A 9 -5.67 -7.07 4.53
N LEU A 10 -6.55 -6.34 3.85
CA LEU A 10 -6.19 -5.49 2.71
C LEU A 10 -5.20 -4.39 3.09
N HIS A 11 -5.39 -3.75 4.24
CA HIS A 11 -4.48 -2.75 4.75
C HIS A 11 -3.09 -3.34 5.08
N ARG A 12 -3.04 -4.55 5.65
CA ARG A 12 -1.75 -5.21 5.92
C ARG A 12 -1.00 -5.52 4.63
N LEU A 13 -1.71 -5.94 3.60
CA LEU A 13 -1.14 -6.25 2.29
C LEU A 13 -0.65 -4.99 1.58
N SER A 14 -1.46 -3.93 1.53
CA SER A 14 -1.04 -2.66 0.92
C SER A 14 0.17 -2.07 1.62
N TYR A 15 0.21 -2.14 2.96
CA TYR A 15 1.38 -1.74 3.74
C TYR A 15 2.61 -2.59 3.40
N LEU A 16 2.48 -3.92 3.36
CA LEU A 16 3.58 -4.82 3.03
C LEU A 16 4.14 -4.54 1.63
N VAL A 17 3.26 -4.41 0.63
CA VAL A 17 3.66 -4.09 -0.74
C VAL A 17 4.40 -2.75 -0.80
N MET A 18 3.84 -1.69 -0.19
CA MET A 18 4.49 -0.37 -0.16
C MET A 18 5.85 -0.40 0.53
N SER A 19 6.00 -1.14 1.63
CA SER A 19 7.28 -1.28 2.33
C SER A 19 8.37 -1.99 1.51
N LYS A 20 7.98 -2.74 0.47
CA LYS A 20 8.91 -3.51 -0.37
C LYS A 20 9.30 -2.79 -1.65
N ILE A 21 8.36 -2.07 -2.26
CA ILE A 21 8.58 -1.44 -3.58
C ILE A 21 8.95 0.05 -3.51
N SER A 22 8.86 0.66 -2.32
CA SER A 22 9.16 2.08 -2.13
C SER A 22 10.35 2.31 -1.20
N ASN A 23 11.00 3.45 -1.37
CA ASN A 23 12.03 3.95 -0.46
C ASN A 23 11.45 4.58 0.83
N CYS A 24 10.15 4.43 1.07
CA CYS A 24 9.48 4.96 2.25
C CYS A 24 9.99 4.22 3.48
N ASN A 25 11.08 4.73 4.04
CA ASN A 25 11.56 4.33 5.34
C ASN A 25 10.51 4.77 6.36
N HIS A 26 9.80 3.79 6.95
CA HIS A 26 8.74 4.00 7.94
C HIS A 26 9.25 4.57 9.29
N THR A 27 10.47 5.11 9.32
CA THR A 27 11.05 5.80 10.46
C THR A 27 10.77 7.29 10.32
N CYS A 28 9.93 7.84 11.20
CA CYS A 28 9.69 9.28 11.23
C CYS A 28 10.89 10.02 11.86
N PRO A 29 11.26 11.21 11.35
CA PRO A 29 10.67 11.91 10.20
C PRO A 29 11.24 11.43 8.86
N PHE A 30 10.37 11.15 7.88
CA PHE A 30 10.79 10.92 6.50
C PHE A 30 11.17 12.26 5.84
N LYS A 31 12.37 12.33 5.26
CA LYS A 31 12.86 13.50 4.52
C LYS A 31 13.42 13.03 3.18
N GLY A 32 12.81 13.49 2.09
CA GLY A 32 13.26 13.16 0.73
C GLY A 32 12.11 12.91 -0.24
N TRP A 33 12.46 12.45 -1.43
CA TRP A 33 11.50 12.03 -2.46
C TRP A 33 10.97 10.64 -2.13
N PHE A 34 9.65 10.46 -2.20
CA PHE A 34 9.04 9.14 -2.19
C PHE A 34 9.21 8.54 -3.59
N GLU A 35 9.98 7.46 -3.68
CA GLU A 35 10.29 6.76 -4.93
C GLU A 35 9.75 5.34 -4.85
N VAL A 36 9.02 4.95 -5.90
CA VAL A 36 8.59 3.56 -6.13
C VAL A 36 9.43 3.05 -7.29
N LYS A 37 10.21 1.99 -7.05
CA LYS A 37 11.10 1.43 -8.08
C LYS A 37 10.54 0.13 -8.60
N ASP A 38 10.48 0.02 -9.93
CA ASP A 38 10.06 -1.15 -10.72
C ASP A 38 8.63 -1.66 -10.46
N ALA A 39 7.95 -1.23 -9.40
CA ALA A 39 6.58 -1.58 -9.00
C ALA A 39 6.24 -3.08 -9.16
N ILE A 40 7.23 -3.95 -9.01
CA ILE A 40 7.06 -5.39 -9.12
C ILE A 40 6.47 -5.89 -7.81
N VAL A 41 5.22 -6.35 -7.86
CA VAL A 41 4.57 -7.00 -6.75
C VAL A 41 4.62 -8.50 -6.98
N GLU A 42 5.41 -9.21 -6.17
CA GLU A 42 5.43 -10.66 -6.23
C GLU A 42 4.06 -11.22 -5.80
N THR A 43 3.55 -12.20 -6.54
CA THR A 43 2.25 -12.83 -6.27
C THR A 43 2.16 -13.42 -4.87
N LYS A 44 3.27 -13.81 -4.23
CA LYS A 44 3.32 -14.27 -2.83
C LYS A 44 2.88 -13.21 -1.80
N TRP A 45 2.87 -11.93 -2.18
CA TRP A 45 2.43 -10.81 -1.34
C TRP A 45 0.98 -10.41 -1.60
N ILE A 46 0.35 -11.02 -2.60
CA ILE A 46 -1.04 -10.84 -2.96
C ILE A 46 -1.77 -12.13 -2.56
N PRO A 47 -2.88 -12.08 -1.81
CA PRO A 47 -3.68 -13.26 -1.56
C PRO A 47 -4.02 -13.94 -2.87
N SER A 48 -3.85 -15.26 -2.95
CA SER A 48 -4.19 -16.07 -4.14
C SER A 48 -5.67 -16.02 -4.51
N VAL A 49 -6.49 -15.32 -3.73
CA VAL A 49 -7.94 -15.27 -3.79
C VAL A 49 -8.46 -13.89 -4.20
N LEU A 50 -7.62 -12.97 -4.69
CA LEU A 50 -8.11 -11.69 -5.21
C LEU A 50 -8.86 -11.94 -6.52
N PRO A 51 -10.20 -11.80 -6.55
CA PRO A 51 -10.96 -12.05 -7.77
C PRO A 51 -10.62 -11.01 -8.84
N ASP A 52 -10.92 -11.36 -10.08
CA ASP A 52 -10.86 -10.41 -11.19
C ASP A 52 -11.77 -9.21 -10.91
N GLY A 53 -11.26 -8.01 -11.19
CA GLY A 53 -12.03 -6.79 -10.98
C GLY A 53 -11.21 -5.53 -10.80
N LEU A 54 -11.94 -4.43 -10.60
CA LEU A 54 -11.38 -3.11 -10.31
C LEU A 54 -11.36 -2.86 -8.81
N TYR A 55 -10.17 -2.62 -8.28
CA TYR A 55 -9.92 -2.31 -6.89
C TYR A 55 -9.52 -0.86 -6.72
N ARG A 56 -10.02 -0.23 -5.65
CA ARG A 56 -9.59 1.11 -5.24
C ARG A 56 -8.89 1.03 -3.88
N PHE A 57 -7.68 1.59 -3.82
CA PHE A 57 -6.92 1.76 -2.60
C PHE A 57 -6.84 3.25 -2.27
N ASP A 58 -7.49 3.65 -1.18
CA ASP A 58 -7.41 5.00 -0.66
C ASP A 58 -6.38 5.01 0.48
N THR A 59 -5.28 5.77 0.30
CA THR A 59 -4.27 5.96 1.36
C THR A 59 -4.29 7.41 1.83
N GLN A 60 -4.16 7.60 3.13
CA GLN A 60 -4.11 8.93 3.76
C GLN A 60 -2.91 8.99 4.69
N GLY A 61 -2.08 10.01 4.52
CA GLY A 61 -0.99 10.36 5.42
C GLY A 61 -1.47 11.42 6.42
N VAL A 62 -1.32 11.12 7.70
CA VAL A 62 -1.58 12.05 8.81
C VAL A 62 -0.37 12.04 9.75
N ASN A 63 -0.01 13.21 10.29
CA ASN A 63 0.98 13.38 11.34
C ASN A 63 0.31 13.98 12.59
N GLU A 64 1.10 14.30 13.62
CA GLU A 64 0.59 14.93 14.86
C GLU A 64 -0.01 16.33 14.62
N GLU A 65 0.44 17.02 13.56
CA GLU A 65 -0.04 18.36 13.17
C GLU A 65 -1.30 18.30 12.30
N GLY A 66 -1.66 17.11 11.78
CA GLY A 66 -2.88 16.88 11.02
C GLY A 66 -2.66 16.16 9.68
N TYR A 67 -3.48 16.52 8.69
CA TYR A 67 -3.48 15.89 7.38
C TYR A 67 -2.26 16.30 6.55
N VAL A 68 -1.54 15.31 6.02
CA VAL A 68 -0.34 15.52 5.19
C VAL A 68 -0.66 15.31 3.71
N GLY A 69 -1.53 14.36 3.38
CA GLY A 69 -1.86 14.07 1.99
C GLY A 69 -2.67 12.78 1.82
N ALA A 70 -3.15 12.56 0.60
CA ALA A 70 -3.88 11.34 0.25
C ALA A 70 -3.54 10.92 -1.18
N MET A 71 -3.57 9.61 -1.42
CA MET A 71 -3.43 9.03 -2.74
C MET A 71 -4.57 8.04 -2.97
N LYS A 72 -5.01 7.94 -4.23
CA LYS A 72 -5.97 6.94 -4.66
C LYS A 72 -5.37 6.14 -5.79
N PHE A 73 -5.29 4.83 -5.60
CA PHE A 73 -4.82 3.90 -6.62
C PHE A 73 -5.99 3.08 -7.13
N TYR A 74 -6.10 2.99 -8.45
CA TYR A 74 -7.03 2.11 -9.13
C TYR A 74 -6.22 0.97 -9.74
N VAL A 75 -6.52 -0.27 -9.36
CA VAL A 75 -5.81 -1.46 -9.81
C VAL A 75 -6.82 -2.40 -10.43
N ILE A 76 -6.57 -2.80 -11.67
CA ILE A 76 -7.33 -3.86 -12.34
C ILE A 76 -6.56 -5.16 -12.12
N VAL A 77 -7.23 -6.14 -11.54
CA VAL A 77 -6.70 -7.51 -11.42
C VAL A 77 -7.40 -8.35 -12.48
N THR A 78 -6.59 -9.02 -13.30
CA THR A 78 -7.03 -10.01 -14.29
C THR A 78 -6.21 -11.27 -14.08
N ASN A 79 -6.86 -12.40 -13.83
CA ASN A 79 -6.20 -13.67 -13.63
C ASN A 79 -6.38 -14.49 -14.91
N PRO A 80 -5.32 -14.66 -15.74
CA PRO A 80 -5.44 -15.27 -17.06
C PRO A 80 -5.78 -16.77 -17.02
N ASP A 81 -5.73 -17.39 -15.84
CA ASP A 81 -5.90 -18.82 -15.62
C ASP A 81 -7.33 -19.21 -15.15
N PHE A 82 -8.30 -18.27 -15.15
CA PHE A 82 -9.72 -18.51 -14.86
C PHE A 82 -10.63 -18.19 -16.04
#